data_AF-A0A925J5H9-F1
#
_entry.id   AF-A0A925J5H9-F1
#
_cell.length_a   1.000
_cell.length_b   1.000
_cell.length_c   1.000
_cell.angle_alpha   90.00
_cell.angle_beta   90.00
_cell.angle_gamma   90.00
#
_symmetry.space_group_name_H-M   'P 1'
#
loop_
_entity.id
_entity.type
_entity.pdbx_description
1 polymer ?
#
loop_
_entity_poly.entity_id
_entity_poly.type
_entity_poly.pdbx_seq_one_letter_code
_entity_poly.pdbx_strand_id
1 'polypeptide(L)'
;MATTMQTPLTTRIRRAVRARRGSALMLTMIFTFALGGLAISAIYMTGSTTMLTKLYDRERDYRYAAEWALAIGKSRVTVDTTLVLPDSLYTQLMTGQVVTDAGGQVVPKVLVDLYVGPGGNSTGQYGRFVELVAVAYDAGGARHVRRLELQAENFARYAMFVDTWATGACYTTGEILRGRSHSNQSWKNCGSAPGVVHTDTVSAVATVVGVGQYQSAKVNSHPVINFPSVARLSWMPGYAAAATLSLTPAAKVGSTGGSRMEFTAVDLDGDGALTGAAEGYFRVF
;
A
#
# COMPACT_ATOMS: atom_id res chain seq x y z
N MET A 1 -41.10 3.57 117.12
CA MET A 1 -41.55 4.07 115.80
C MET A 1 -40.37 3.88 114.84
N ALA A 2 -40.56 3.00 113.84
CA ALA A 2 -39.72 2.70 112.68
C ALA A 2 -38.17 2.62 112.80
N THR A 3 -37.70 1.38 112.85
CA THR A 3 -36.34 0.90 112.53
C THR A 3 -35.99 1.14 111.07
N THR A 4 -34.81 1.70 110.75
CA THR A 4 -34.12 1.36 109.50
C THR A 4 -32.60 1.53 109.62
N MET A 5 -31.92 0.41 109.40
CA MET A 5 -30.49 0.17 109.55
C MET A 5 -29.83 0.19 108.16
N GLN A 6 -28.70 0.88 108.03
CA GLN A 6 -27.86 0.92 106.84
C GLN A 6 -27.25 -0.47 106.53
N THR A 7 -27.12 -0.79 105.24
CA THR A 7 -26.12 -1.75 104.74
C THR A 7 -25.64 -1.35 103.33
N PRO A 8 -24.33 -1.48 103.02
CA PRO A 8 -23.75 -1.13 101.73
C PRO A 8 -23.64 -2.35 100.80
N LEU A 9 -23.74 -2.14 99.48
CA LEU A 9 -23.49 -3.17 98.46
C LEU A 9 -22.55 -2.63 97.39
N THR A 10 -21.24 -2.69 97.70
CA THR A 10 -20.16 -2.72 96.72
C THR A 10 -19.91 -4.16 96.32
N THR A 11 -20.38 -4.62 95.15
CA THR A 11 -19.65 -5.60 94.31
C THR A 11 -20.39 -5.96 93.01
N ARG A 12 -19.68 -5.81 91.88
CA ARG A 12 -19.66 -6.67 90.67
C ARG A 12 -19.67 -5.88 89.35
N ILE A 13 -18.54 -5.23 89.03
CA ILE A 13 -18.19 -4.92 87.63
C ILE A 13 -16.72 -5.33 87.40
N ARG A 14 -16.39 -6.60 87.62
CA ARG A 14 -15.09 -7.16 87.20
C ARG A 14 -15.23 -8.64 86.81
N ARG A 15 -16.02 -8.93 85.77
CA ARG A 15 -15.99 -10.28 85.14
C ARG A 15 -16.28 -10.35 83.65
N ALA A 16 -16.47 -9.23 82.94
CA ALA A 16 -16.75 -9.23 81.50
C ALA A 16 -15.50 -9.08 80.59
N VAL A 17 -14.29 -8.91 81.13
CA VAL A 17 -13.07 -8.64 80.34
C VAL A 17 -12.27 -9.93 80.02
N ARG A 18 -12.53 -11.05 80.71
CA ARG A 18 -11.66 -12.25 80.62
C ARG A 18 -12.15 -13.35 79.67
N ALA A 19 -13.39 -13.32 79.20
CA ALA A 19 -13.98 -14.40 78.37
C ALA A 19 -14.06 -14.10 76.85
N ARG A 20 -13.65 -12.91 76.38
CA ARG A 20 -13.71 -12.51 74.96
C ARG A 20 -12.40 -12.64 74.18
N ARG A 21 -11.33 -13.13 74.82
CA ARG A 21 -9.98 -13.19 74.22
C ARG A 21 -9.85 -14.25 73.11
N GLY A 22 -10.59 -15.36 73.20
CA GLY A 22 -10.58 -16.41 72.17
C GLY A 22 -11.37 -16.05 70.91
N SER A 23 -12.55 -15.43 71.06
CA SER A 23 -13.39 -15.03 69.91
C SER A 23 -12.83 -13.83 69.17
N ALA A 24 -12.22 -12.88 69.88
CA ALA A 24 -11.54 -11.74 69.26
C ALA A 24 -10.33 -12.18 68.43
N LEU A 25 -9.57 -13.18 68.90
CA LEU A 25 -8.40 -13.69 68.19
C LEU A 25 -8.79 -14.49 66.93
N MET A 26 -9.87 -15.28 66.97
CA MET A 26 -10.41 -15.92 65.77
C MET A 26 -10.90 -14.90 64.74
N LEU A 27 -11.64 -13.88 65.19
CA LEU A 27 -12.17 -12.83 64.31
C LEU A 27 -11.04 -12.06 63.62
N THR A 28 -9.99 -11.68 64.36
CA THR A 28 -8.83 -10.99 63.76
C THR A 28 -8.10 -11.88 62.79
N MET A 29 -7.93 -13.17 63.06
CA MET A 29 -7.26 -14.09 62.14
C MET A 29 -8.03 -14.23 60.83
N ILE A 30 -9.36 -14.41 60.88
CA ILE A 30 -10.22 -14.47 59.70
C ILE A 30 -10.15 -13.16 58.91
N PHE A 31 -10.19 -12.01 59.60
CA PHE A 31 -10.12 -10.70 58.95
C PHE A 31 -8.76 -10.47 58.27
N THR A 32 -7.66 -10.89 58.90
CA THR A 32 -6.32 -10.81 58.32
C THR A 32 -6.17 -11.74 57.11
N PHE A 33 -6.73 -12.95 57.15
CA PHE A 33 -6.75 -13.84 55.98
C PHE A 33 -7.62 -13.30 54.85
N ALA A 34 -8.79 -12.73 55.15
CA ALA A 34 -9.65 -12.11 54.16
C ALA A 34 -8.99 -10.89 53.50
N LEU A 35 -8.37 -10.00 54.30
CA LEU A 35 -7.62 -8.85 53.80
C LEU A 35 -6.37 -9.28 53.03
N GLY A 36 -5.66 -10.31 53.49
CA GLY A 36 -4.51 -10.89 52.79
C GLY A 36 -4.90 -11.47 51.44
N GLY A 37 -6.01 -12.23 51.38
CA GLY A 37 -6.55 -12.77 50.13
C GLY A 37 -7.02 -11.69 49.15
N LEU A 38 -7.67 -10.64 49.64
CA LEU A 38 -8.06 -9.48 48.82
C LEU A 38 -6.84 -8.71 48.31
N ALA A 39 -5.81 -8.51 49.15
CA ALA A 39 -4.58 -7.84 48.76
C ALA A 39 -3.82 -8.61 47.68
N ILE A 40 -3.70 -9.94 47.81
CA ILE A 40 -3.06 -10.80 46.80
C ILE A 40 -3.85 -10.74 45.49
N SER A 41 -5.18 -10.81 45.54
CA SER A 41 -6.05 -10.71 44.37
C SER A 41 -5.90 -9.36 43.65
N ALA A 42 -5.81 -8.27 44.41
CA ALA A 42 -5.57 -6.93 43.87
C ALA A 42 -4.20 -6.83 43.18
N ILE A 43 -3.13 -7.37 43.79
CA ILE A 43 -1.79 -7.39 43.19
C ILE A 43 -1.77 -8.18 41.88
N TYR A 44 -2.40 -9.36 41.85
CA TYR A 44 -2.51 -10.16 40.62
C TYR A 44 -3.30 -9.45 39.53
N MET A 45 -4.42 -8.82 39.89
CA MET A 45 -5.24 -8.08 38.94
C MET A 45 -4.50 -6.86 38.38
N THR A 46 -3.86 -6.06 39.24
CA THR A 46 -3.06 -4.89 38.83
C THR A 46 -1.81 -5.28 38.03
N GLY A 47 -1.15 -6.39 38.40
CA GLY A 47 -0.02 -6.93 37.65
C GLY A 47 -0.44 -7.40 36.25
N SER A 48 -1.56 -8.11 36.17
CA SER A 48 -2.12 -8.59 34.91
C SER A 48 -2.57 -7.45 33.99
N THR A 49 -3.24 -6.42 34.54
CA THR A 49 -3.64 -5.25 33.74
C THR A 49 -2.44 -4.46 33.24
N THR A 50 -1.41 -4.28 34.07
CA THR A 50 -0.19 -3.55 33.66
C THR A 50 0.55 -4.28 32.54
N MET A 51 0.62 -5.60 32.61
CA MET A 51 1.22 -6.42 31.55
C MET A 51 0.38 -6.35 30.26
N LEU A 52 -0.93 -6.44 30.37
CA LEU A 52 -1.85 -6.39 29.23
C LEU A 52 -1.78 -5.03 28.52
N THR A 53 -1.79 -3.93 29.27
CA THR A 53 -1.65 -2.57 28.71
C THR A 53 -0.34 -2.43 27.96
N LYS A 54 0.79 -2.89 28.52
CA LYS A 54 2.10 -2.85 27.83
C LYS A 54 2.12 -3.67 26.54
N LEU A 55 1.41 -4.81 26.50
CA LEU A 55 1.32 -5.62 25.30
C LEU A 55 0.49 -4.91 24.22
N TYR A 56 -0.64 -4.31 24.57
CA TYR A 56 -1.45 -3.54 23.63
C TYR A 56 -0.76 -2.29 23.11
N ASP A 57 -0.09 -1.54 23.98
CA ASP A 57 0.70 -0.37 23.57
C ASP A 57 1.80 -0.79 22.59
N ARG A 58 2.48 -1.91 22.89
CA ARG A 58 3.52 -2.46 22.03
C ARG A 58 2.97 -2.97 20.69
N GLU A 59 1.82 -3.62 20.67
CA GLU A 59 1.16 -4.04 19.42
C GLU A 59 0.80 -2.83 18.55
N ARG A 60 0.29 -1.77 19.17
CA ARG A 60 -0.01 -0.50 18.51
C ARG A 60 1.25 0.13 17.92
N ASP A 61 2.37 0.14 18.65
CA ASP A 61 3.64 0.68 18.18
C ASP A 61 4.18 -0.11 16.98
N TYR A 62 4.12 -1.45 17.01
CA TYR A 62 4.50 -2.27 15.86
C TYR A 62 3.66 -1.99 14.62
N ARG A 63 2.34 -1.85 14.79
CA ARG A 63 1.44 -1.53 13.68
C ARG A 63 1.76 -0.16 13.10
N TYR A 64 1.95 0.84 13.93
CA TYR A 64 2.34 2.19 13.51
C TYR A 64 3.67 2.17 12.74
N ALA A 65 4.68 1.49 13.28
CA ALA A 65 5.99 1.37 12.65
C ALA A 65 5.94 0.67 11.29
N ALA A 66 5.15 -0.41 11.17
CA ALA A 66 4.95 -1.11 9.90
C ALA A 66 4.20 -0.25 8.88
N GLU A 67 3.15 0.48 9.29
CA GLU A 67 2.40 1.39 8.41
C GLU A 67 3.28 2.56 7.92
N TRP A 68 4.12 3.12 8.79
CA TRP A 68 5.10 4.16 8.44
C TRP A 68 6.08 3.67 7.36
N ALA A 69 6.64 2.46 7.53
CA ALA A 69 7.57 1.90 6.57
C ALA A 69 6.90 1.59 5.22
N LEU A 70 5.66 1.11 5.23
CA LEU A 70 4.90 0.91 3.99
C LEU A 70 4.63 2.22 3.26
N ALA A 71 4.34 3.31 3.97
CA ALA A 71 4.13 4.62 3.35
C ALA A 71 5.41 5.15 2.67
N ILE A 72 6.56 5.01 3.33
CA ILE A 72 7.86 5.36 2.75
C ILE A 72 8.19 4.46 1.55
N GLY A 73 7.96 3.16 1.69
CA GLY A 73 8.14 2.19 0.61
C GLY A 73 7.33 2.55 -0.62
N LYS A 74 6.03 2.83 -0.43
CA LYS A 74 5.12 3.27 -1.50
C LYS A 74 5.63 4.54 -2.18
N SER A 75 6.07 5.53 -1.40
CA SER A 75 6.61 6.78 -1.95
C SER A 75 7.86 6.51 -2.79
N ARG A 76 8.81 5.70 -2.32
CA ARG A 76 10.02 5.36 -3.07
C ARG A 76 9.68 4.61 -4.36
N VAL A 77 8.86 3.57 -4.29
CA VAL A 77 8.46 2.79 -5.48
C VAL A 77 7.74 3.65 -6.52
N THR A 78 7.04 4.71 -6.11
CA THR A 78 6.29 5.57 -7.04
C THR A 78 7.17 6.67 -7.67
N VAL A 79 8.14 7.19 -6.93
CA VAL A 79 8.92 8.39 -7.33
C VAL A 79 10.32 8.04 -7.83
N ASP A 80 10.94 7.01 -7.30
CA ASP A 80 12.32 6.64 -7.63
C ASP A 80 12.35 5.87 -8.96
N THR A 81 12.75 6.58 -10.02
CA THR A 81 12.88 6.03 -11.37
C THR A 81 14.10 5.13 -11.52
N THR A 82 15.01 5.11 -10.55
CA THR A 82 16.22 4.28 -10.55
C THR A 82 16.02 2.93 -9.86
N LEU A 83 14.92 2.79 -9.10
CA LEU A 83 14.59 1.55 -8.42
C LEU A 83 14.11 0.49 -9.43
N VAL A 84 15.04 -0.36 -9.86
CA VAL A 84 14.73 -1.54 -10.67
C VAL A 84 14.30 -2.67 -9.74
N LEU A 85 13.05 -3.08 -9.86
CA LEU A 85 12.55 -4.26 -9.14
C LEU A 85 13.08 -5.52 -9.84
N PRO A 86 13.64 -6.48 -9.09
CA PRO A 86 14.06 -7.74 -9.67
C PRO A 86 12.84 -8.51 -10.20
N ASP A 87 13.04 -9.31 -11.25
CA ASP A 87 11.98 -10.12 -11.85
C ASP A 87 11.64 -11.36 -10.98
N SER A 88 12.43 -11.64 -9.93
CA SER A 88 12.20 -12.70 -8.95
C SER A 88 12.68 -12.28 -7.57
N LEU A 89 12.06 -12.82 -6.50
CA LEU A 89 12.40 -12.59 -5.09
C LEU A 89 12.17 -11.15 -4.60
N TYR A 90 12.33 -10.95 -3.28
CA TYR A 90 12.23 -9.63 -2.67
C TYR A 90 13.62 -8.99 -2.49
N THR A 91 13.72 -7.70 -2.80
CA THR A 91 14.85 -6.84 -2.47
C THR A 91 14.55 -6.08 -1.18
N GLN A 92 15.53 -5.95 -0.31
CA GLN A 92 15.38 -5.15 0.90
C GLN A 92 15.59 -3.65 0.59
N LEU A 93 14.60 -2.82 0.92
CA LEU A 93 14.63 -1.36 0.78
C LEU A 93 15.11 -0.65 2.05
N MET A 94 14.79 -1.22 3.21
CA MET A 94 15.18 -0.68 4.51
C MET A 94 15.61 -1.82 5.44
N THR A 95 16.69 -1.62 6.18
CA THR A 95 17.21 -2.54 7.19
C THR A 95 17.35 -1.81 8.51
N GLY A 96 16.85 -2.40 9.60
CA GLY A 96 17.00 -1.94 10.97
C GLY A 96 16.64 -0.47 11.19
N GLN A 97 15.64 0.05 10.48
CA GLN A 97 15.31 1.48 10.56
C GLN A 97 14.60 1.80 11.86
N VAL A 98 15.01 2.93 12.44
CA VAL A 98 14.41 3.48 13.65
C VAL A 98 13.23 4.37 13.26
N VAL A 99 12.07 4.12 13.86
CA VAL A 99 10.86 4.90 13.60
C VAL A 99 10.76 6.05 14.59
N THR A 100 10.39 7.23 14.11
CA THR A 100 10.12 8.39 14.95
C THR A 100 8.64 8.74 14.97
N ASP A 101 8.18 9.32 16.08
CA ASP A 101 6.85 9.90 16.20
C ASP A 101 6.77 11.28 15.51
N ALA A 102 5.60 11.92 15.60
CA ALA A 102 5.36 13.24 15.01
C ALA A 102 6.18 14.37 15.68
N GLY A 103 6.69 14.16 16.90
CA GLY A 103 7.57 15.07 17.61
C GLY A 103 9.05 14.81 17.36
N GLY A 104 9.40 13.85 16.50
CA GLY A 104 10.77 13.45 16.21
C GLY A 104 11.40 12.58 17.29
N GLN A 105 10.64 12.09 18.27
CA GLN A 105 11.13 11.15 19.28
C GLN A 105 11.12 9.74 18.73
N VAL A 106 12.15 8.96 19.06
CA VAL A 106 12.24 7.56 18.63
C VAL A 106 11.17 6.73 19.34
N VAL A 107 10.41 5.96 18.56
CA VAL A 107 9.51 4.92 19.08
C VAL A 107 10.37 3.85 19.74
N PRO A 108 10.28 3.66 21.06
CA PRO A 108 11.25 2.83 21.78
C PRO A 108 11.15 1.36 21.37
N LYS A 109 12.31 0.71 21.20
CA LYS A 109 12.44 -0.76 21.06
C LYS A 109 11.73 -1.35 19.84
N VAL A 110 11.41 -0.55 18.82
CA VAL A 110 10.87 -1.03 17.55
C VAL A 110 11.83 -0.66 16.43
N LEU A 111 12.22 -1.67 15.66
CA LEU A 111 12.98 -1.54 14.42
C LEU A 111 12.12 -2.03 13.26
N VAL A 112 12.36 -1.50 12.07
CA VAL A 112 11.61 -1.91 10.88
C VAL A 112 12.53 -2.26 9.72
N ASP A 113 12.25 -3.40 9.12
CA ASP A 113 12.74 -3.79 7.81
C ASP A 113 11.64 -3.61 6.77
N LEU A 114 12.01 -3.21 5.56
CA LEU A 114 11.10 -3.14 4.41
C LEU A 114 11.69 -3.92 3.25
N TYR A 115 10.86 -4.76 2.67
CA TYR A 115 11.16 -5.53 1.47
C TYR A 115 10.19 -5.15 0.35
N VAL A 116 10.66 -5.22 -0.89
CA VAL A 116 9.86 -5.02 -2.10
C VAL A 116 10.12 -6.16 -3.07
N GLY A 117 9.08 -6.68 -3.70
CA GLY A 117 9.22 -7.79 -4.64
C GLY A 117 8.05 -7.89 -5.61
N PRO A 118 8.12 -8.83 -6.57
CA PRO A 118 6.99 -9.14 -7.43
C PRO A 118 5.83 -9.68 -6.57
N GLY A 119 4.68 -9.03 -6.68
CA GLY A 119 3.46 -9.43 -5.99
C GLY A 119 2.72 -10.53 -6.74
N GLY A 120 2.09 -11.44 -5.99
CA GLY A 120 1.16 -12.42 -6.51
C GLY A 120 -0.26 -11.88 -6.49
N ASN A 121 -0.93 -11.96 -7.63
CA ASN A 121 -2.32 -11.55 -7.81
C ASN A 121 -3.27 -12.29 -6.83
N SER A 122 -3.64 -11.63 -5.74
CA SER A 122 -4.63 -12.15 -4.78
C SER A 122 -6.09 -12.00 -5.26
N THR A 123 -6.32 -11.31 -6.37
CA THR A 123 -7.66 -10.86 -6.83
C THR A 123 -8.08 -11.36 -8.21
N GLY A 124 -7.26 -12.18 -8.89
CA GLY A 124 -7.54 -12.68 -10.25
C GLY A 124 -7.34 -11.65 -11.38
N GLN A 125 -6.81 -10.46 -11.12
CA GLN A 125 -6.59 -9.41 -12.12
C GLN A 125 -5.30 -9.62 -12.93
N TYR A 126 -5.38 -9.44 -14.26
CA TYR A 126 -4.20 -9.42 -15.12
C TYR A 126 -3.41 -8.12 -14.91
N GLY A 127 -2.12 -8.23 -14.58
CA GLY A 127 -1.24 -7.07 -14.38
C GLY A 127 0.08 -7.44 -13.70
N ARG A 128 1.03 -6.49 -13.69
CA ARG A 128 2.24 -6.60 -12.86
C ARG A 128 1.95 -5.96 -11.52
N PHE A 129 2.08 -6.71 -10.44
CA PHE A 129 1.91 -6.23 -9.08
C PHE A 129 3.25 -6.15 -8.38
N VAL A 130 3.39 -5.18 -7.50
CA VAL A 130 4.54 -5.01 -6.62
C VAL A 130 4.05 -5.14 -5.20
N GLU A 131 4.65 -6.03 -4.43
CA GLU A 131 4.32 -6.20 -3.02
C GLU A 131 5.41 -5.56 -2.15
N LEU A 132 4.98 -4.72 -1.21
CA LEU A 132 5.80 -4.19 -0.14
C LEU A 132 5.50 -4.98 1.14
N VAL A 133 6.55 -5.46 1.81
CA VAL A 133 6.45 -6.20 3.06
C VAL A 133 7.24 -5.46 4.13
N ALA A 134 6.53 -4.88 5.10
CA ALA A 134 7.13 -4.25 6.26
C ALA A 134 7.15 -5.23 7.44
N VAL A 135 8.30 -5.36 8.08
CA VAL A 135 8.51 -6.21 9.26
C VAL A 135 8.97 -5.32 10.41
N ALA A 136 8.07 -5.03 11.34
CA ALA A 136 8.40 -4.37 12.59
C ALA A 136 8.79 -5.41 13.63
N TYR A 137 9.93 -5.24 14.29
CA TYR A 137 10.46 -6.22 15.23
C TYR A 137 11.14 -5.55 16.43
N ASP A 138 11.34 -6.32 17.49
CA ASP A 138 12.16 -5.92 18.63
C ASP A 138 13.28 -6.93 18.94
N ALA A 139 14.16 -6.56 19.87
CA ALA A 139 15.22 -7.43 20.37
C ALA A 139 14.69 -8.64 21.18
N GLY A 140 13.41 -8.64 21.58
CA GLY A 140 12.74 -9.73 22.28
C GLY A 140 12.21 -10.83 21.36
N GLY A 141 12.34 -10.66 20.03
CA GLY A 141 11.89 -11.63 19.03
C GLY A 141 10.43 -11.48 18.60
N ALA A 142 9.70 -10.51 19.13
CA ALA A 142 8.36 -10.19 18.65
C ALA A 142 8.44 -9.55 17.26
N ARG A 143 7.55 -9.98 16.36
CA ARG A 143 7.51 -9.52 14.97
C ARG A 143 6.08 -9.26 14.53
N HIS A 144 5.88 -8.14 13.84
CA HIS A 144 4.64 -7.78 13.18
C HIS A 144 4.91 -7.56 11.70
N VAL A 145 4.12 -8.20 10.84
CA VAL A 145 4.30 -8.14 9.38
C VAL A 145 3.06 -7.55 8.74
N ARG A 146 3.25 -6.54 7.90
CA ARG A 146 2.20 -5.98 7.05
C ARG A 146 2.63 -6.02 5.59
N ARG A 147 1.66 -6.28 4.72
CA ARG A 147 1.83 -6.34 3.27
C ARG A 147 0.99 -5.26 2.63
N LEU A 148 1.53 -4.64 1.59
CA LEU A 148 0.82 -3.72 0.73
C LEU A 148 1.09 -4.10 -0.72
N GLU A 149 0.04 -4.45 -1.44
CA GLU A 149 0.11 -4.72 -2.87
C GLU A 149 -0.17 -3.42 -3.63
N LEU A 150 0.70 -3.11 -4.58
CA LEU A 150 0.60 -1.98 -5.48
C LEU A 150 0.47 -2.52 -6.90
N GLN A 151 -0.62 -2.14 -7.58
CA GLN A 151 -0.73 -2.42 -9.00
C GLN A 151 0.19 -1.48 -9.76
N ALA A 152 1.07 -2.03 -10.59
CA ALA A 152 1.85 -1.22 -11.51
C ALA A 152 0.89 -0.67 -12.58
N GLU A 153 0.66 0.64 -12.55
CA GLU A 153 -0.17 1.27 -13.55
C GLU A 153 0.57 1.30 -14.89
N ASN A 154 -0.03 0.68 -15.90
CA ASN A 154 0.57 0.61 -17.22
C ASN A 154 0.39 1.95 -17.94
N PHE A 155 1.39 2.32 -18.76
CA PHE A 155 1.33 3.44 -19.69
C PHE A 155 0.10 3.36 -20.61
N ALA A 156 -0.38 2.15 -20.90
CA ALA A 156 -1.61 1.91 -21.66
C ALA A 156 -2.90 2.47 -21.02
N ARG A 157 -2.87 2.98 -19.78
CA ARG A 157 -4.02 3.67 -19.15
C ARG A 157 -4.40 4.97 -19.85
N TYR A 158 -3.43 5.60 -20.52
CA TYR A 158 -3.63 6.90 -21.15
C TYR A 158 -4.33 6.69 -22.48
N ALA A 159 -5.49 7.33 -22.65
CA ALA A 159 -6.14 7.44 -23.95
C ALA A 159 -5.28 8.27 -24.91
N MET A 160 -4.56 9.25 -24.37
CA MET A 160 -3.55 10.00 -25.10
C MET A 160 -2.34 10.31 -24.22
N PHE A 161 -1.15 10.08 -24.77
CA PHE A 161 0.09 10.57 -24.21
C PHE A 161 0.91 11.29 -25.28
N VAL A 162 1.37 12.49 -24.98
CA VAL A 162 2.28 13.24 -25.86
C VAL A 162 3.58 13.53 -25.12
N ASP A 163 4.67 12.90 -25.56
CA ASP A 163 6.01 13.22 -25.05
C ASP A 163 6.50 14.56 -25.62
N THR A 164 6.42 14.70 -26.94
CA THR A 164 6.75 15.92 -27.68
C THR A 164 5.68 16.19 -28.74
N TRP A 165 5.16 17.41 -28.77
CA TRP A 165 4.20 17.81 -29.80
C TRP A 165 4.93 18.06 -31.13
N ALA A 166 4.36 17.55 -32.24
CA ALA A 166 4.74 18.01 -33.56
C ALA A 166 4.38 19.50 -33.74
N THR A 167 5.13 20.22 -34.58
CA THR A 167 4.89 21.63 -34.85
C THR A 167 3.47 21.83 -35.39
N GLY A 168 2.70 22.72 -34.76
CA GLY A 168 1.31 23.00 -35.14
C GLY A 168 0.29 21.94 -34.72
N ALA A 169 0.70 20.82 -34.10
CA ALA A 169 -0.22 19.81 -33.62
C ALA A 169 -0.94 20.27 -32.34
N CYS A 170 -2.26 20.14 -32.35
CA CYS A 170 -3.14 20.43 -31.23
C CYS A 170 -4.54 19.91 -31.50
N TYR A 171 -5.31 19.73 -30.43
CA TYR A 171 -6.69 19.29 -30.51
C TYR A 171 -7.63 20.44 -30.88
N THR A 172 -8.68 20.17 -31.64
CA THR A 172 -9.61 21.16 -32.19
C THR A 172 -11.09 20.80 -31.91
N THR A 173 -11.98 21.68 -32.33
CA THR A 173 -13.43 21.54 -32.13
C THR A 173 -13.96 20.27 -32.81
N GLY A 174 -14.79 19.51 -32.09
CA GLY A 174 -15.40 18.27 -32.58
C GLY A 174 -14.68 16.99 -32.15
N GLU A 175 -13.48 17.10 -31.58
CA GLU A 175 -12.77 15.95 -31.03
C GLU A 175 -13.22 15.67 -29.59
N ILE A 176 -13.20 14.38 -29.23
CA ILE A 176 -13.58 13.90 -27.90
C ILE A 176 -12.52 12.92 -27.43
N LEU A 177 -11.81 13.29 -26.36
CA LEU A 177 -10.85 12.40 -25.72
C LEU A 177 -11.53 11.66 -24.57
N ARG A 178 -11.73 10.37 -24.79
CA ARG A 178 -12.34 9.46 -23.81
C ARG A 178 -11.27 8.74 -23.01
N GLY A 179 -10.92 9.31 -21.86
CA GLY A 179 -9.96 8.74 -20.91
C GLY A 179 -8.81 9.68 -20.57
N ARG A 180 -7.96 9.24 -19.62
CA ARG A 180 -6.88 10.07 -19.08
C ARG A 180 -5.91 10.50 -20.17
N SER A 181 -5.50 11.76 -20.13
CA SER A 181 -4.62 12.36 -21.12
C SER A 181 -3.44 13.07 -20.46
N HIS A 182 -2.23 12.90 -20.98
CA HIS A 182 -1.03 13.56 -20.44
C HIS A 182 -0.11 14.11 -21.53
N SER A 183 0.55 15.23 -21.23
CA SER A 183 1.61 15.81 -22.06
C SER A 183 2.84 16.14 -21.23
N ASN A 184 4.02 15.67 -21.66
CA ASN A 184 5.32 16.06 -21.08
C ASN A 184 5.73 17.51 -21.43
N GLN A 185 4.93 18.19 -22.24
CA GLN A 185 5.01 19.61 -22.57
C GLN A 185 3.70 20.31 -22.20
N SER A 186 3.44 21.52 -22.69
CA SER A 186 2.09 22.10 -22.63
C SER A 186 1.09 21.26 -23.45
N TRP A 187 -0.09 21.00 -22.89
CA TRP A 187 -1.19 20.38 -23.62
C TRP A 187 -1.90 21.43 -24.47
N LYS A 188 -2.09 21.17 -25.76
CA LYS A 188 -2.55 22.19 -26.72
C LYS A 188 -3.94 21.88 -27.29
N ASN A 189 -4.89 22.79 -27.06
CA ASN A 189 -6.16 22.86 -27.77
C ASN A 189 -6.17 24.14 -28.64
N CYS A 190 -6.43 24.05 -29.95
CA CYS A 190 -6.38 25.18 -30.89
C CYS A 190 -7.74 25.58 -31.49
N GLY A 191 -8.84 24.93 -31.07
CA GLY A 191 -10.18 25.25 -31.56
C GLY A 191 -10.80 26.49 -30.90
N SER A 192 -11.80 27.08 -31.57
CA SER A 192 -12.75 28.00 -30.97
C SER A 192 -13.86 27.23 -30.22
N ALA A 193 -14.69 27.92 -29.43
CA ALA A 193 -15.83 27.29 -28.76
C ALA A 193 -16.72 26.52 -29.78
N PRO A 194 -17.21 25.30 -29.47
CA PRO A 194 -17.23 24.66 -28.15
C PRO A 194 -15.93 24.03 -27.63
N GLY A 195 -14.80 24.06 -28.35
CA GLY A 195 -13.53 23.47 -27.91
C GLY A 195 -13.54 21.93 -27.85
N VAL A 196 -12.40 21.32 -27.53
CA VAL A 196 -12.28 19.85 -27.42
C VAL A 196 -13.00 19.34 -26.17
N VAL A 197 -13.57 18.14 -26.19
CA VAL A 197 -14.20 17.53 -25.00
C VAL A 197 -13.28 16.52 -24.34
N HIS A 198 -13.02 16.68 -23.05
CA HIS A 198 -12.27 15.74 -22.23
C HIS A 198 -13.17 15.12 -21.17
N THR A 199 -13.32 13.80 -21.21
CA THR A 199 -14.19 13.07 -20.27
C THR A 199 -13.49 12.64 -18.98
N ASP A 200 -12.16 12.73 -18.94
CA ASP A 200 -11.32 12.36 -17.79
C ASP A 200 -10.18 13.40 -17.63
N THR A 201 -9.31 13.18 -16.66
CA THR A 201 -8.22 14.04 -16.24
C THR A 201 -7.26 14.32 -17.38
N VAL A 202 -6.98 15.61 -17.59
CA VAL A 202 -5.96 16.09 -18.52
C VAL A 202 -4.84 16.71 -17.74
N SER A 203 -3.61 16.22 -17.91
CA SER A 203 -2.44 16.75 -17.23
C SER A 203 -1.33 17.18 -18.19
N ALA A 204 -0.58 18.21 -17.79
CA ALA A 204 0.54 18.74 -18.56
C ALA A 204 1.69 19.11 -17.62
N VAL A 205 2.94 18.92 -18.07
CA VAL A 205 4.13 19.33 -17.32
C VAL A 205 4.25 20.84 -17.21
N ALA A 206 3.93 21.55 -18.28
CA ALA A 206 3.85 23.01 -18.25
C ALA A 206 2.41 23.44 -17.93
N THR A 207 1.61 23.64 -18.97
CA THR A 207 0.25 24.16 -18.85
C THR A 207 -0.68 23.53 -19.88
N VAL A 208 -1.95 23.38 -19.51
CA VAL A 208 -3.03 23.04 -20.45
C VAL A 208 -3.61 24.34 -21.02
N VAL A 209 -3.41 24.57 -22.33
CA VAL A 209 -3.71 25.82 -23.03
C VAL A 209 -4.83 25.66 -24.07
N GLY A 210 -5.52 26.76 -24.34
CA GLY A 210 -6.61 26.83 -25.32
C GLY A 210 -7.99 26.50 -24.78
N VAL A 211 -8.97 26.40 -25.69
CA VAL A 211 -10.39 26.19 -25.34
C VAL A 211 -10.68 24.68 -25.30
N GLY A 212 -11.08 24.19 -24.13
CA GLY A 212 -11.50 22.81 -23.93
C GLY A 212 -12.61 22.72 -22.87
N GLN A 213 -13.42 21.69 -22.98
CA GLN A 213 -14.46 21.32 -22.03
C GLN A 213 -13.95 20.15 -21.20
N TYR A 214 -13.88 20.33 -19.88
CA TYR A 214 -13.32 19.34 -18.98
C TYR A 214 -14.41 18.83 -18.03
N GLN A 215 -14.76 17.55 -18.15
CA GLN A 215 -15.67 16.89 -17.21
C GLN A 215 -14.95 16.46 -15.93
N SER A 216 -13.62 16.43 -15.96
CA SER A 216 -12.72 16.08 -14.85
C SER A 216 -11.65 17.14 -14.65
N ALA A 217 -10.79 16.96 -13.65
CA ALA A 217 -9.76 17.93 -13.32
C ALA A 217 -8.76 18.19 -14.46
N LYS A 218 -8.37 19.45 -14.61
CA LYS A 218 -7.26 19.90 -15.44
C LYS A 218 -6.05 20.17 -14.55
N VAL A 219 -4.95 19.46 -14.78
CA VAL A 219 -3.76 19.51 -13.92
C VAL A 219 -2.58 20.12 -14.67
N ASN A 220 -2.15 21.30 -14.24
CA ASN A 220 -0.92 21.93 -14.72
C ASN A 220 0.25 21.53 -13.81
N SER A 221 1.49 21.76 -14.28
CA SER A 221 2.70 21.50 -13.49
C SER A 221 2.81 20.06 -12.97
N HIS A 222 2.30 19.10 -13.74
CA HIS A 222 2.41 17.70 -13.41
C HIS A 222 3.87 17.25 -13.60
N PRO A 223 4.44 16.34 -12.78
CA PRO A 223 5.76 15.79 -13.03
C PRO A 223 5.86 15.12 -14.42
N VAL A 224 7.05 15.19 -15.03
CA VAL A 224 7.36 14.49 -16.28
C VAL A 224 7.15 13.00 -16.09
N ILE A 225 6.41 12.39 -17.01
CA ILE A 225 6.24 10.94 -17.06
C ILE A 225 7.20 10.43 -18.12
N ASN A 226 8.27 9.77 -17.71
CA ASN A 226 9.25 9.25 -18.66
C ASN A 226 8.57 8.31 -19.65
N PHE A 227 8.72 8.61 -20.94
CA PHE A 227 8.26 7.72 -21.99
C PHE A 227 8.95 6.36 -21.82
N PRO A 228 8.24 5.22 -22.00
CA PRO A 228 8.86 3.91 -21.85
C PRO A 228 10.12 3.79 -22.71
N SER A 229 11.23 3.38 -22.10
CA SER A 229 12.47 3.21 -22.86
C SER A 229 12.38 2.00 -23.78
N VAL A 230 12.96 2.13 -24.98
CA VAL A 230 13.05 1.05 -25.97
C VAL A 230 13.93 -0.12 -25.50
N ALA A 231 14.59 -0.02 -24.34
CA ALA A 231 15.37 -1.11 -23.76
C ALA A 231 14.52 -2.38 -23.58
N ARG A 232 13.21 -2.25 -23.30
CA ARG A 232 12.29 -3.39 -23.23
C ARG A 232 11.89 -3.96 -24.59
N LEU A 233 12.11 -3.25 -25.70
CA LEU A 233 11.96 -3.83 -27.05
C LEU A 233 12.98 -4.95 -27.28
N SER A 234 14.09 -4.98 -26.53
CA SER A 234 15.04 -6.10 -26.57
C SER A 234 14.41 -7.44 -26.14
N TRP A 235 13.28 -7.41 -25.43
CA TRP A 235 12.52 -8.61 -25.04
C TRP A 235 11.55 -9.07 -26.12
N MET A 236 11.19 -8.21 -27.08
CA MET A 236 10.26 -8.56 -28.16
C MET A 236 10.73 -9.75 -28.99
N PRO A 237 12.02 -9.91 -29.35
CA PRO A 237 12.50 -11.12 -30.02
C PRO A 237 12.23 -12.40 -29.22
N GLY A 238 12.34 -12.35 -27.89
CA GLY A 238 12.03 -13.48 -27.02
C GLY A 238 10.54 -13.86 -27.02
N TYR A 239 9.65 -12.86 -26.91
CA TYR A 239 8.20 -13.09 -27.02
C TYR A 239 7.80 -13.56 -28.42
N ALA A 240 8.38 -12.98 -29.47
CA ALA A 240 8.14 -13.38 -30.84
C ALA A 240 8.63 -14.82 -31.11
N ALA A 241 9.79 -15.22 -30.59
CA ALA A 241 10.28 -16.58 -30.70
C ALA A 241 9.36 -17.58 -29.98
N ALA A 242 8.92 -17.26 -28.74
CA ALA A 242 8.00 -18.12 -27.99
C ALA A 242 6.62 -18.26 -28.66
N ALA A 243 6.14 -17.21 -29.34
CA ALA A 243 4.90 -17.22 -30.09
C ALA A 243 5.03 -17.78 -31.51
N THR A 244 6.23 -18.19 -31.95
CA THR A 244 6.51 -18.59 -33.34
C THR A 244 6.22 -17.47 -34.36
N LEU A 245 6.34 -16.22 -33.91
CA LEU A 245 6.16 -14.99 -34.72
C LEU A 245 7.50 -14.30 -35.01
N SER A 246 8.62 -14.92 -34.66
CA SER A 246 9.96 -14.42 -35.02
C SER A 246 10.23 -14.69 -36.48
N LEU A 247 10.11 -13.65 -37.31
CA LEU A 247 10.39 -13.73 -38.74
C LEU A 247 11.85 -13.32 -38.98
N THR A 248 12.64 -14.23 -39.55
CA THR A 248 14.01 -13.94 -40.00
C THR A 248 13.99 -13.84 -41.52
N PRO A 249 14.13 -12.65 -42.12
CA PRO A 249 14.15 -12.52 -43.57
C PRO A 249 15.39 -13.22 -44.13
N ALA A 250 15.21 -14.03 -45.18
CA ALA A 250 16.32 -14.71 -45.83
C ALA A 250 17.22 -13.69 -46.53
N ALA A 251 18.51 -13.69 -46.23
CA ALA A 251 19.49 -12.89 -46.96
C ALA A 251 19.50 -13.32 -48.43
N LYS A 252 19.37 -12.36 -49.35
CA LYS A 252 19.56 -12.58 -50.79
C LYS A 252 20.83 -11.88 -51.24
N VAL A 253 21.49 -12.43 -52.27
CA VAL A 253 22.69 -11.82 -52.87
C VAL A 253 22.41 -10.36 -53.24
N GLY A 254 23.14 -9.43 -52.64
CA GLY A 254 22.98 -7.98 -52.85
C GLY A 254 22.00 -7.26 -51.91
N SER A 255 21.44 -7.94 -50.89
CA SER A 255 20.55 -7.33 -49.88
C SER A 255 20.91 -7.86 -48.48
N THR A 256 20.84 -6.99 -47.47
CA THR A 256 20.98 -7.38 -46.06
C THR A 256 19.79 -8.19 -45.53
N GLY A 257 18.73 -8.40 -46.33
CA GLY A 257 17.51 -9.09 -45.91
C GLY A 257 16.71 -8.25 -44.92
N GLY A 258 15.66 -7.57 -45.41
CA GLY A 258 14.73 -6.83 -44.56
C GLY A 258 13.34 -7.45 -44.64
N SER A 259 12.58 -7.38 -43.55
CA SER A 259 11.17 -7.75 -43.57
C SER A 259 10.31 -6.60 -44.09
N ARG A 260 9.37 -6.87 -45.02
CA ARG A 260 8.41 -5.88 -45.50
C ARG A 260 7.00 -6.30 -45.10
N MET A 261 6.30 -5.44 -44.37
CA MET A 261 4.87 -5.60 -44.11
C MET A 261 4.05 -4.82 -45.15
N GLU A 262 3.10 -5.48 -45.79
CA GLU A 262 2.18 -4.87 -46.74
C GLU A 262 0.74 -5.16 -46.32
N PHE A 263 -0.05 -4.11 -46.16
CA PHE A 263 -1.48 -4.21 -45.85
C PHE A 263 -2.26 -4.44 -47.14
N THR A 264 -2.70 -5.67 -47.34
CA THR A 264 -3.52 -6.10 -48.47
C THR A 264 -4.43 -7.22 -47.98
N ALA A 265 -5.66 -7.29 -48.49
CA ALA A 265 -6.53 -8.42 -48.21
C ALA A 265 -5.94 -9.66 -48.87
N VAL A 266 -5.77 -10.74 -48.12
CA VAL A 266 -5.21 -12.00 -48.58
C VAL A 266 -6.25 -13.09 -48.37
N ASP A 267 -6.67 -13.68 -49.50
CA ASP A 267 -7.44 -14.93 -49.53
C ASP A 267 -6.58 -16.06 -48.97
N LEU A 268 -6.83 -16.47 -47.72
CA LEU A 268 -6.05 -17.49 -47.02
C LEU A 268 -6.65 -18.90 -47.17
N ASP A 269 -7.96 -19.02 -47.41
CA ASP A 269 -8.64 -20.32 -47.54
C ASP A 269 -8.93 -20.71 -49.00
N GLY A 270 -8.67 -19.82 -49.95
CA GLY A 270 -8.67 -20.05 -51.39
C GLY A 270 -10.07 -20.03 -52.01
N ASP A 271 -11.05 -19.43 -51.34
CA ASP A 271 -12.45 -19.42 -51.79
C ASP A 271 -12.77 -18.27 -52.77
N GLY A 272 -11.81 -17.37 -52.99
CA GLY A 272 -11.93 -16.21 -53.87
C GLY A 272 -12.68 -15.03 -53.26
N ALA A 273 -13.14 -15.14 -52.02
CA ALA A 273 -13.56 -14.00 -51.21
C ALA A 273 -12.35 -13.31 -50.56
N LEU A 274 -12.55 -12.05 -50.17
CA LEU A 274 -11.55 -11.25 -49.44
C LEU A 274 -12.17 -10.65 -48.16
N THR A 275 -13.35 -11.14 -47.79
CA THR A 275 -14.19 -10.62 -46.72
C THR A 275 -14.80 -11.79 -45.97
N GLY A 276 -14.05 -12.36 -45.04
CA GLY A 276 -14.39 -13.58 -44.32
C GLY A 276 -13.62 -13.68 -43.00
N ALA A 277 -14.07 -14.59 -42.14
CA ALA A 277 -13.41 -14.84 -40.86
C ALA A 277 -12.05 -15.54 -41.03
N ALA A 278 -11.82 -16.16 -42.19
CA ALA A 278 -10.60 -16.88 -42.52
C ALA A 278 -9.58 -16.04 -43.32
N GLU A 279 -9.82 -14.73 -43.51
CA GLU A 279 -8.96 -13.89 -44.37
C GLU A 279 -7.78 -13.23 -43.63
N GLY A 280 -6.72 -12.94 -44.38
CA GLY A 280 -5.56 -12.18 -43.93
C GLY A 280 -5.67 -10.68 -44.25
N TYR A 281 -5.17 -9.82 -43.36
CA TYR A 281 -5.20 -8.35 -43.54
C TYR A 281 -3.84 -7.74 -43.89
N PHE A 282 -2.78 -8.52 -43.77
CA PHE A 282 -1.43 -8.11 -44.13
C PHE A 282 -0.59 -9.33 -44.47
N ARG A 283 0.43 -9.10 -45.29
CA ARG A 283 1.48 -10.08 -45.59
C ARG A 283 2.83 -9.53 -45.14
N VAL A 284 3.67 -10.41 -44.61
CA VAL A 284 5.05 -10.09 -44.24
C VAL A 284 5.98 -10.87 -45.17
N PHE A 285 6.83 -10.14 -45.90
CA PHE A 285 7.88 -10.67 -46.77
C PHE A 285 9.23 -10.67 -46.06
#